data_AF-U6SUG3-F1
#
_entry.id   AF-U6SUG3-F1
#
_cell.length_a   1.000
_cell.length_b   1.000
_cell.length_c   1.000
_cell.angle_alpha   90.00
_cell.angle_beta   90.00
_cell.angle_gamma   90.00
#
_symmetry.space_group_name_H-M   'P 1'
#
loop_
_entity.id
_entity.type
_entity.pdbx_description
1 polymer ?
#
loop_
_entity_poly.entity_id
_entity_poly.type
_entity_poly.pdbx_seq_one_letter_code
_entity_poly.pdbx_strand_id
1 'polypeptide(L)'
;MEYVIAFIVGGIICIIGQLLLDVGKLSPTHTLSALVVLGALLDGFHLYDRLIDFAGAGATVPITSFGHSLVHGAMAEGERFGFLGVGMGIFEVTSVGISSAILFSFLVALVFKPRG
;
A
#
# COMPACT_ATOMS: atom_id res chain seq x y z
N MET A 1 10.34 9.87 -19.89
CA MET A 1 10.23 8.39 -19.77
C MET A 1 9.64 7.96 -18.43
N GLU A 2 9.91 8.69 -17.35
CA GLU A 2 9.40 8.40 -15.99
C GLU A 2 7.89 8.13 -15.94
N TYR A 3 7.06 8.98 -16.55
CA TYR A 3 5.60 8.76 -16.59
C TYR A 3 5.19 7.45 -17.28
N VAL A 4 5.91 7.05 -18.33
CA VAL A 4 5.62 5.82 -19.08
C VAL A 4 6.03 4.60 -18.24
N ILE A 5 7.19 4.66 -17.57
CA ILE A 5 7.64 3.60 -16.68
C ILE A 5 6.68 3.47 -15.49
N ALA A 6 6.30 4.58 -14.87
CA ALA A 6 5.33 4.59 -13.77
C ALA A 6 3.98 3.99 -14.20
N PHE A 7 3.48 4.37 -15.38
CA PHE A 7 2.24 3.81 -15.94
C PHE A 7 2.35 2.30 -16.19
N ILE A 8 3.44 1.83 -16.79
CA ILE A 8 3.64 0.41 -17.11
C ILE A 8 3.77 -0.41 -15.82
N VAL A 9 4.61 0.01 -14.87
CA VAL A 9 4.84 -0.74 -13.63
C VAL A 9 3.58 -0.76 -12.77
N GLY A 10 2.92 0.38 -12.59
CA GLY A 10 1.65 0.44 -11.89
C GLY A 10 0.57 -0.40 -12.59
N GLY A 11 0.52 -0.34 -13.92
CA GLY A 11 -0.37 -1.15 -14.74
C GLY A 11 -0.15 -2.65 -14.57
N ILE A 12 1.10 -3.11 -14.52
CA ILE A 12 1.45 -4.52 -14.28
C ILE A 12 0.98 -4.96 -12.90
N ILE A 13 1.20 -4.14 -11.86
CA ILE A 13 0.72 -4.45 -10.50
C ILE A 13 -0.81 -4.57 -10.48
N CYS A 14 -1.52 -3.67 -11.18
CA CYS A 14 -2.97 -3.74 -11.32
C CYS A 14 -3.44 -4.99 -12.07
N ILE A 15 -2.73 -5.38 -13.15
CA ILE A 15 -3.03 -6.61 -13.91
C ILE A 15 -2.85 -7.84 -13.00
N ILE A 16 -1.81 -7.88 -12.17
CA ILE A 16 -1.62 -8.96 -11.20
C ILE A 16 -2.82 -9.02 -10.23
N GLY A 17 -3.26 -7.88 -9.71
CA GLY A 17 -4.46 -7.80 -8.87
C GLY A 17 -5.73 -8.29 -9.57
N GLN A 18 -5.93 -7.90 -10.83
CA GLN A 18 -7.06 -8.36 -11.64
C GLN A 18 -7.01 -9.87 -11.90
N LEU A 19 -5.82 -10.43 -12.18
CA LEU A 19 -5.67 -11.88 -12.36
C LEU A 19 -6.00 -12.66 -11.08
N LEU A 20 -5.63 -12.13 -9.90
CA LEU A 20 -6.00 -12.74 -8.62
C LEU A 20 -7.54 -12.78 -8.44
N LEU A 21 -8.24 -11.74 -8.85
CA LEU A 21 -9.70 -11.67 -8.80
C LEU A 21 -10.37 -12.57 -9.84
N ASP A 22 -9.98 -12.44 -11.10
CA ASP A 22 -10.71 -13.03 -12.23
C ASP A 22 -10.34 -14.50 -12.46
N VAL A 23 -9.04 -14.81 -12.38
CA VAL A 23 -8.51 -16.16 -12.61
C VAL A 23 -8.39 -16.91 -11.28
N GLY A 24 -7.81 -16.25 -10.27
CA GLY A 24 -7.65 -16.81 -8.93
C GLY A 24 -8.97 -16.93 -8.16
N LYS A 25 -10.04 -16.25 -8.60
CA LYS A 25 -11.34 -16.18 -7.91
C LYS A 25 -11.22 -15.80 -6.43
N LEU A 26 -10.18 -15.03 -6.09
CA LEU A 26 -9.99 -14.52 -4.75
C LEU A 26 -11.03 -13.44 -4.49
N SER A 27 -11.51 -13.36 -3.26
CA SER A 27 -12.33 -12.21 -2.87
C SER A 27 -11.49 -10.93 -2.92
N PRO A 28 -12.13 -9.74 -3.04
CA PRO A 28 -11.42 -8.47 -2.97
C PRO A 28 -10.53 -8.37 -1.73
N THR A 29 -11.04 -8.79 -0.56
CA THR A 29 -10.27 -8.79 0.68
C THR A 29 -9.01 -9.65 0.58
N HIS A 30 -9.10 -10.89 0.08
CA HIS A 30 -7.94 -11.76 -0.04
C HIS A 30 -6.92 -11.22 -1.06
N THR A 31 -7.38 -10.64 -2.16
CA THR A 31 -6.49 -10.04 -3.17
C THR A 31 -5.72 -8.86 -2.60
N LEU A 32 -6.41 -7.94 -1.92
CA LEU A 32 -5.78 -6.79 -1.29
C LEU A 32 -4.78 -7.23 -0.21
N SER A 33 -5.16 -8.18 0.66
CA SER A 33 -4.25 -8.73 1.66
C SER A 33 -3.02 -9.38 1.04
N ALA A 34 -3.18 -10.14 -0.04
CA ALA A 34 -2.05 -10.77 -0.73
C ALA A 34 -1.06 -9.74 -1.29
N LEU A 35 -1.55 -8.67 -1.92
CA LEU A 35 -0.71 -7.59 -2.43
C LEU A 35 0.01 -6.84 -1.31
N VAL A 36 -0.67 -6.55 -0.20
CA VAL A 36 -0.03 -5.91 0.97
C VAL A 36 1.06 -6.82 1.55
N VAL A 37 0.78 -8.11 1.74
CA VAL A 37 1.78 -9.08 2.25
C VAL A 37 2.96 -9.19 1.28
N LEU A 38 2.73 -9.23 -0.03
CA LEU A 38 3.79 -9.20 -1.04
C LEU A 38 4.66 -7.95 -0.90
N GLY A 39 4.07 -6.76 -0.74
CA GLY A 39 4.80 -5.52 -0.52
C GLY A 39 5.69 -5.57 0.72
N ALA A 40 5.16 -6.05 1.85
CA ALA A 40 5.91 -6.20 3.09
C ALA A 40 7.08 -7.21 2.94
N LEU A 41 6.84 -8.32 2.25
CA LEU A 41 7.88 -9.31 1.97
C LEU A 41 8.99 -8.75 1.07
N LEU A 42 8.63 -8.03 0.01
CA LEU A 42 9.59 -7.40 -0.90
C LEU A 42 10.41 -6.32 -0.20
N ASP A 43 9.82 -5.59 0.75
CA ASP A 43 10.52 -4.61 1.56
C ASP A 43 11.57 -5.24 2.49
N GLY A 44 11.25 -6.39 3.09
CA GLY A 44 12.21 -7.14 3.91
C GLY A 44 13.51 -7.55 3.20
N PHE A 45 13.53 -7.53 1.85
CA PHE A 45 14.71 -7.77 1.02
C PHE A 45 15.23 -6.50 0.32
N HIS A 46 14.73 -5.31 0.67
CA HIS A 46 14.99 -4.03 0.00
C HIS A 46 14.68 -4.05 -1.51
N LEU A 47 13.84 -4.97 -1.95
CA LEU A 47 13.48 -5.11 -3.37
C LEU A 47 12.40 -4.11 -3.75
N TYR A 48 11.51 -3.77 -2.80
CA TYR A 48 10.47 -2.77 -3.03
C TYR A 48 11.05 -1.35 -3.08
N ASP A 49 12.07 -1.03 -2.27
CA ASP A 49 12.81 0.24 -2.36
C ASP A 49 13.39 0.47 -3.76
N ARG A 50 14.07 -0.56 -4.31
CA ARG A 50 14.61 -0.50 -5.68
C ARG A 50 13.53 -0.37 -6.74
N LEU A 51 12.35 -0.96 -6.49
CA LEU A 51 11.21 -0.84 -7.38
C LEU A 51 10.67 0.59 -7.37
N ILE A 52 10.63 1.24 -6.20
CA ILE A 52 10.28 2.66 -6.06
C ILE A 52 11.31 3.55 -6.77
N ASP A 53 12.61 3.32 -6.58
CA ASP A 53 13.65 4.10 -7.26
C ASP A 53 13.56 3.99 -8.79
N PHE A 54 13.15 2.83 -9.31
CA PHE A 54 13.00 2.61 -10.74
C PHE A 54 11.69 3.17 -11.31
N ALA A 55 10.56 2.98 -10.61
CA ALA A 55 9.23 3.21 -11.15
C ALA A 55 8.50 4.43 -10.55
N GLY A 56 9.04 5.01 -9.48
CA GLY A 56 8.46 6.12 -8.74
C GLY A 56 7.00 5.87 -8.38
N ALA A 57 6.12 6.76 -8.85
CA ALA A 57 4.68 6.69 -8.65
C ALA A 57 4.04 5.35 -9.08
N GLY A 58 4.64 4.65 -10.05
CA GLY A 58 4.15 3.33 -10.48
C GLY A 58 4.24 2.26 -9.40
N ALA A 59 5.15 2.41 -8.45
CA ALA A 59 5.33 1.51 -7.31
C ALA A 59 4.80 2.09 -6.00
N THR A 60 4.79 3.41 -5.82
CA THR A 60 4.31 4.01 -4.55
C THR A 60 2.78 4.16 -4.46
N VAL A 61 2.08 4.22 -5.60
CA VAL A 61 0.61 4.41 -5.62
C VAL A 61 -0.18 3.10 -5.39
N PRO A 62 0.21 1.93 -5.95
CA PRO A 62 -0.54 0.70 -5.72
C PRO A 62 -0.53 0.25 -4.25
N ILE A 63 -1.58 -0.48 -3.84
CA ILE A 63 -1.75 -0.93 -2.44
C ILE A 63 -0.60 -1.84 -1.94
N THR A 64 0.15 -2.45 -2.85
CA THR A 64 1.39 -3.18 -2.55
C THR A 64 2.37 -2.29 -1.75
N SER A 65 2.42 -0.98 -2.03
CA SER A 65 3.28 -0.02 -1.33
C SER A 65 2.88 0.17 0.13
N PHE A 66 1.61 -0.10 0.47
CA PHE A 66 1.15 -0.03 1.84
C PHE A 66 1.90 -1.05 2.73
N GLY A 67 2.13 -2.26 2.22
CA GLY A 67 2.92 -3.28 2.91
C GLY A 67 4.38 -2.87 3.13
N HIS A 68 4.99 -2.23 2.13
CA HIS A 68 6.32 -1.64 2.24
C HIS A 68 6.38 -0.55 3.33
N SER A 69 5.45 0.40 3.30
CA SER A 69 5.40 1.48 4.29
C SER A 69 5.15 0.98 5.71
N LEU A 70 4.39 -0.12 5.87
CA LEU A 70 4.18 -0.77 7.17
C LEU A 70 5.49 -1.29 7.78
N VAL A 71 6.29 -2.00 6.98
CA VAL A 71 7.56 -2.56 7.44
C VAL A 71 8.55 -1.44 7.75
N HIS A 72 8.69 -0.46 6.86
CA HIS A 72 9.51 0.73 7.11
C HIS A 72 9.11 1.49 8.38
N GLY A 73 7.81 1.74 8.60
CA GLY A 73 7.32 2.40 9.81
C GLY A 73 7.60 1.60 11.08
N ALA A 74 7.38 0.29 11.03
CA ALA A 74 7.66 -0.61 12.14
C ALA A 74 9.15 -0.63 12.50
N MET A 75 10.03 -0.66 11.50
CA MET A 75 11.47 -0.66 11.70
C MET A 75 11.97 0.68 12.25
N ALA A 76 11.50 1.81 11.69
CA ALA A 76 11.88 3.14 12.12
C ALA A 76 11.51 3.40 13.60
N GLU A 77 10.29 3.04 14.00
CA GLU A 77 9.87 3.17 15.39
C GLU A 77 10.51 2.10 16.29
N GLY A 78 10.78 0.92 15.75
CA GLY A 78 11.53 -0.15 16.42
C GLY A 78 12.94 0.27 16.83
N GLU A 79 13.65 1.05 15.99
CA GLU A 79 14.96 1.61 16.33
C GLU A 79 14.90 2.64 17.46
N ARG A 80 13.78 3.37 17.59
CA ARG A 80 13.60 4.44 18.58
C ARG A 80 13.10 3.93 19.93
N PHE A 81 12.15 3.00 19.92
CA PHE A 81 11.43 2.54 21.11
C PHE A 81 11.56 1.02 21.35
N GLY A 82 12.44 0.34 20.63
CA GLY A 82 12.67 -1.09 20.77
C GLY A 82 11.46 -1.92 20.33
N PHE A 83 11.21 -3.04 21.01
CA PHE A 83 10.11 -3.96 20.65
C PHE A 83 8.72 -3.29 20.64
N LEU A 84 8.47 -2.36 21.57
CA LEU A 84 7.20 -1.62 21.60
C LEU A 84 7.07 -0.68 20.39
N GLY A 85 8.19 -0.15 19.90
CA GLY A 85 8.26 0.69 18.70
C GLY A 85 7.76 -0.01 17.45
N VAL A 86 8.09 -1.29 17.29
CA VAL A 86 7.61 -2.10 16.15
C VAL A 86 6.09 -2.13 16.08
N GLY A 87 5.43 -2.32 17.24
CA GLY A 87 3.97 -2.28 17.32
C GLY A 87 3.40 -0.90 17.03
N MET A 88 3.98 0.15 17.62
CA MET A 88 3.52 1.54 17.44
C MET A 88 3.64 2.00 15.98
N GLY A 89 4.77 1.71 15.31
CA GLY A 89 5.03 2.15 13.94
C GLY A 89 4.03 1.60 12.92
N ILE A 90 3.59 0.35 13.07
CA ILE A 90 2.56 -0.24 12.21
C ILE A 90 1.24 0.53 12.32
N PHE A 91 0.85 0.92 13.54
CA PHE A 91 -0.39 1.68 13.76
C PHE A 91 -0.27 3.13 13.31
N GLU A 92 0.89 3.76 13.49
CA GLU A 92 1.11 5.15 13.08
C GLU A 92 0.94 5.31 11.57
N VAL A 93 1.64 4.50 10.78
CA VAL A 93 1.57 4.56 9.30
C VAL A 93 0.18 4.19 8.79
N THR A 94 -0.46 3.17 9.38
CA THR A 94 -1.82 2.75 9.01
C THR A 94 -2.86 3.82 9.36
N SER A 95 -2.71 4.47 10.51
CA SER A 95 -3.66 5.46 11.03
C SER A 95 -3.78 6.67 10.11
N VAL A 96 -2.67 7.15 9.54
CA VAL A 96 -2.69 8.30 8.63
C VAL A 96 -3.54 8.02 7.40
N GLY A 97 -3.36 6.85 6.77
CA GLY A 97 -4.11 6.46 5.57
C GLY A 97 -5.61 6.30 5.85
N ILE A 98 -5.95 5.52 6.88
CA ILE A 98 -7.36 5.25 7.22
C ILE A 98 -8.07 6.53 7.70
N SER A 99 -7.43 7.33 8.56
CA SER A 99 -8.02 8.57 9.08
C SER A 99 -8.26 9.58 7.97
N SER A 100 -7.31 9.69 7.02
CA SER A 100 -7.48 10.53 5.83
C SER A 100 -8.65 10.05 4.97
N ALA A 101 -8.72 8.74 4.69
CA ALA A 101 -9.81 8.17 3.91
C ALA A 101 -11.18 8.44 4.56
N ILE A 102 -11.32 8.26 5.88
CA ILE A 102 -12.55 8.54 6.62
C ILE A 102 -12.90 10.03 6.57
N LEU A 103 -11.93 10.91 6.88
CA LEU A 103 -12.15 12.36 6.91
C LEU A 103 -12.61 12.89 5.56
N PHE A 104 -11.88 12.57 4.48
CA PHE A 104 -12.24 13.05 3.15
C PHE A 104 -13.54 12.43 2.65
N SER A 105 -13.79 11.14 2.94
CA SER A 105 -15.06 10.50 2.61
C SER A 105 -16.24 11.19 3.31
N PHE A 106 -16.08 11.57 4.58
CA PHE A 106 -17.07 12.34 5.33
C PHE A 106 -17.30 13.73 4.72
N LEU A 107 -16.23 14.48 4.41
CA LEU A 107 -16.34 15.81 3.81
C LEU A 107 -17.05 15.78 2.44
N VAL A 108 -16.73 14.79 1.60
CA VAL A 108 -17.40 14.60 0.30
C VAL A 108 -18.88 14.26 0.50
N ALA A 109 -19.21 13.43 1.48
CA ALA A 109 -20.59 13.06 1.80
C ALA A 109 -21.45 14.22 2.35
N LEU A 110 -20.84 15.32 2.81
CA LEU A 110 -21.59 16.54 3.19
C LEU A 110 -22.08 17.33 1.98
N VAL A 111 -21.33 17.32 0.88
CA VAL A 111 -21.65 18.07 -0.35
C VAL A 111 -22.44 17.21 -1.33
N PHE A 112 -22.10 15.92 -1.42
CA PHE A 112 -22.72 14.97 -2.32
C PHE A 112 -23.53 13.95 -1.54
N LYS A 113 -24.62 13.45 -2.14
CA LYS A 113 -25.40 12.36 -1.55
C LYS A 113 -24.83 11.01 -1.99
N PRO A 114 -24.02 10.31 -1.16
CA PRO A 114 -23.46 9.02 -1.53
C PRO A 114 -24.58 8.00 -1.73
N ARG A 115 -24.45 7.15 -2.76
CA ARG A 115 -25.30 5.98 -2.97
C ARG A 115 -24.55 4.79 -2.36
N GLY A 116 -24.86 4.49 -1.10
CA GLY A 116 -24.42 3.26 -0.44
C GLY A 116 -25.21 2.06 -0.92
#